data_AF-A0A6L7TBU5-F1
#
_entry.id   AF-A0A6L7TBU5-F1
#
_cell.length_a   1.000
_cell.length_b   1.000
_cell.length_c   1.000
_cell.angle_alpha   90.00
_cell.angle_beta   90.00
_cell.angle_gamma   90.00
#
_symmetry.space_group_name_H-M   'P 1'
#
loop_
_entity.id
_entity.type
_entity.pdbx_description
1 polymer ?
#
loop_
_entity_poly.entity_id
_entity_poly.type
_entity_poly.pdbx_seq_one_letter_code
_entity_poly.pdbx_strand_id
1 'polypeptide(L)'
;MSTTQCPYCDRSFDLIYLEKEHIVPQSKGGSDNEENLIEACRECNGIKSDWNVVAVIGDNSTREERIKTIRCFIEWKKNQGTKRSDHPYMQGYS
;
A
#
# COMPACT_ATOMS: atom_id res chain seq x y z
N MET A 1 7.21 -10.14 23.46
CA MET A 1 6.79 -8.88 22.80
C MET A 1 5.73 -9.24 21.78
N SER A 2 4.64 -8.48 21.70
CA SER A 2 3.60 -8.71 20.69
C SER A 2 4.07 -8.09 19.38
N THR A 3 4.21 -8.90 18.34
CA THR A 3 4.52 -8.43 17.00
C THR A 3 3.26 -8.30 16.17
N THR A 4 3.17 -7.28 15.32
CA THR A 4 2.09 -7.09 14.35
C THR A 4 2.62 -7.29 12.94
N GLN A 5 1.84 -7.93 12.09
CA GLN A 5 2.20 -8.20 10.71
C GLN A 5 1.94 -6.97 9.83
N CYS A 6 2.94 -6.55 9.04
CA CYS A 6 2.73 -5.49 8.06
C CYS A 6 1.74 -5.96 6.97
N PRO A 7 0.67 -5.20 6.70
CA PRO A 7 -0.37 -5.55 5.74
C PRO A 7 0.12 -5.52 4.29
N TYR A 8 1.36 -5.10 4.02
CA TYR A 8 1.90 -4.98 2.67
C TYR A 8 2.97 -6.00 2.32
N CYS A 9 3.70 -6.52 3.30
CA CYS A 9 4.80 -7.46 3.05
C CYS A 9 4.76 -8.70 3.93
N ASP A 10 3.75 -8.83 4.80
CA ASP A 10 3.53 -9.98 5.67
C ASP A 10 4.67 -10.33 6.63
N ARG A 11 5.68 -9.46 6.75
CA ARG A 11 6.71 -9.54 7.81
C ARG A 11 6.14 -9.04 9.13
N SER A 12 6.55 -9.67 10.23
CA SER A 12 6.20 -9.29 11.60
C SER A 12 7.15 -8.24 12.16
N PHE A 13 6.59 -7.25 12.84
CA PHE A 13 7.34 -6.14 13.43
C PHE A 13 6.88 -5.90 14.87
N ASP A 14 7.77 -5.45 15.74
CA ASP A 14 7.33 -4.79 16.98
C ASP A 14 6.60 -3.49 16.61
N LEU A 15 5.61 -3.11 17.43
CA LEU A 15 4.78 -1.92 17.20
C LEU A 15 5.60 -0.64 16.97
N ILE A 16 6.80 -0.53 17.57
CA ILE A 16 7.70 0.63 17.42
C ILE A 16 8.25 0.81 16.00
N TYR A 17 8.16 -0.22 15.15
CA TYR A 17 8.61 -0.20 13.75
C TYR A 17 7.46 -0.05 12.75
N LEU A 18 6.22 -0.01 13.23
CA LEU A 18 5.05 0.27 12.42
C LEU A 18 4.70 1.75 12.53
N GLU A 19 4.22 2.29 11.41
CA GLU A 19 3.75 3.66 11.30
C GLU A 19 2.30 3.65 10.84
N LYS A 20 1.53 4.62 11.33
CA LYS A 20 0.20 4.91 10.81
C LYS A 20 0.36 5.39 9.37
N GLU A 21 -0.34 4.72 8.46
CA GLU A 21 -0.28 4.94 7.03
C GLU A 21 -1.70 5.12 6.48
N HIS A 22 -1.84 5.98 5.46
CA HIS A 22 -3.10 6.20 4.76
C HIS A 22 -3.16 5.39 3.46
N ILE A 23 -4.10 4.45 3.37
CA ILE A 23 -4.33 3.59 2.21
C ILE A 23 -4.51 4.44 0.94
N VAL A 24 -5.36 5.47 1.00
CA VAL A 24 -5.39 6.58 0.05
C VAL A 24 -4.63 7.74 0.66
N PRO A 25 -3.53 8.24 0.04
CA PRO A 25 -2.75 9.33 0.62
C PRO A 25 -3.59 10.56 0.91
N GLN A 26 -3.34 11.21 2.06
CA GLN A 26 -4.04 12.44 2.43
C GLN A 26 -3.87 13.55 1.37
N SER A 27 -2.69 13.65 0.75
CA SER A 27 -2.39 14.58 -0.36
C SER A 27 -3.21 14.32 -1.64
N LYS A 28 -3.91 13.18 -1.71
CA LYS A 28 -4.77 12.78 -2.82
C LYS A 28 -6.26 12.67 -2.40
N GLY A 29 -6.62 13.21 -1.24
CA GLY A 29 -8.00 13.26 -0.75
C GLY A 29 -8.40 12.12 0.19
N GLY A 30 -7.45 11.30 0.67
CA GLY A 30 -7.74 10.29 1.69
C GLY A 30 -8.12 10.90 3.05
N SER A 31 -9.03 10.24 3.77
CA SER A 31 -9.52 10.68 5.09
C SER A 31 -8.67 10.14 6.25
N ASP A 32 -8.82 10.74 7.43
CA ASP A 32 -8.23 10.26 8.69
C ASP A 32 -9.11 9.22 9.42
N ASN A 33 -10.14 8.69 8.76
CA ASN A 33 -11.01 7.65 9.32
C ASN A 33 -10.26 6.31 9.38
N GLU A 34 -10.59 5.47 10.37
CA GLU A 34 -9.97 4.16 10.57
C GLU A 34 -10.00 3.27 9.31
N GLU A 35 -11.05 3.39 8.50
CA GLU A 35 -11.20 2.70 7.22
C GLU A 35 -10.15 3.07 6.15
N ASN A 36 -9.49 4.22 6.28
CA ASN A 36 -8.38 4.64 5.42
C ASN A 36 -7.01 4.52 6.11
N LEU A 37 -6.97 4.18 7.41
CA LEU A 37 -5.74 4.07 8.18
C LEU A 37 -5.32 2.61 8.37
N ILE A 38 -4.02 2.37 8.35
CA ILE A 38 -3.43 1.05 8.63
C ILE A 38 -2.06 1.19 9.29
N GLU A 39 -1.57 0.13 9.94
CA GLU A 39 -0.22 0.07 10.50
C GLU A 39 0.72 -0.62 9.51
N ALA A 40 1.60 0.12 8.85
CA ALA A 40 2.54 -0.41 7.88
C ALA A 40 4.00 -0.19 8.33
N CYS A 41 4.92 -1.08 7.92
CA CYS A 41 6.33 -0.85 8.21
C CYS A 41 6.87 0.33 7.39
N ARG A 42 7.89 1.01 7.92
CA ARG A 42 8.51 2.20 7.30
C ARG A 42 8.92 1.99 5.84
N GLU A 43 9.43 0.80 5.52
CA GLU A 43 9.87 0.46 4.16
C GLU A 43 8.69 0.44 3.19
N CYS A 44 7.62 -0.29 3.50
CA CYS A 44 6.45 -0.38 2.65
C CYS A 44 5.71 0.96 2.54
N ASN A 45 5.58 1.68 3.67
CA ASN A 45 5.03 3.03 3.71
C ASN A 45 5.82 3.97 2.78
N GLY A 46 7.16 3.96 2.88
CA GLY A 46 8.04 4.77 2.04
C GLY A 46 8.00 4.41 0.55
N ILE A 47 7.90 3.11 0.21
CA ILE A 47 7.76 2.66 -1.18
C ILE A 47 6.43 3.11 -1.79
N LYS A 48 5.32 3.01 -1.02
CA LYS A 48 4.01 3.50 -1.46
C LYS A 48 4.02 5.01 -1.64
N SER A 49 4.58 5.76 -0.69
CA SER A 49 4.62 7.22 -0.72
C SER A 49 3.23 7.82 -1.03
N ASP A 50 3.14 8.74 -2.00
CA ASP A 50 1.90 9.38 -2.44
C ASP A 50 1.15 8.62 -3.57
N TRP A 51 1.48 7.35 -3.81
CA TRP A 51 0.81 6.54 -4.84
C TRP A 51 -0.68 6.38 -4.55
N ASN A 52 -1.50 6.81 -5.51
CA ASN A 52 -2.94 6.87 -5.34
C ASN A 52 -3.61 5.60 -5.89
N VAL A 53 -3.97 4.68 -4.98
CA VAL A 53 -4.62 3.42 -5.33
C VAL A 53 -6.00 3.61 -5.96
N VAL A 54 -6.80 4.58 -5.53
CA VAL A 54 -8.15 4.79 -6.09
C VAL A 54 -8.10 5.39 -7.50
N ALA A 55 -7.02 6.06 -7.88
CA ALA A 55 -6.79 6.44 -9.27
C ALA A 55 -6.52 5.23 -10.19
N VAL A 56 -6.17 4.07 -9.62
CA VAL A 56 -5.88 2.82 -10.37
C VAL A 56 -7.13 1.96 -10.49
N ILE A 57 -7.81 1.70 -9.36
CA ILE A 57 -8.88 0.71 -9.26
C ILE A 57 -10.27 1.33 -9.02
N GLY A 58 -10.36 2.66 -9.00
CA GLY A 58 -11.59 3.43 -8.82
C GLY A 58 -11.97 3.67 -7.35
N ASP A 59 -12.72 4.74 -7.10
CA ASP A 59 -13.12 5.15 -5.74
C ASP A 59 -14.02 4.13 -5.04
N ASN A 60 -14.82 3.39 -5.80
CA ASN A 60 -15.74 2.36 -5.28
C ASN A 60 -15.06 1.06 -4.84
N SER A 61 -13.73 0.95 -4.99
CA SER A 61 -12.97 -0.22 -4.53
C SER A 61 -13.10 -0.41 -3.02
N THR A 62 -13.17 -1.66 -2.58
CA THR A 62 -13.15 -2.05 -1.17
C THR A 62 -11.78 -1.83 -0.52
N ARG A 63 -11.74 -1.74 0.81
CA ARG A 63 -10.49 -1.66 1.59
C ARG A 63 -9.55 -2.83 1.26
N GLU A 64 -10.09 -4.03 1.11
CA GLU A 64 -9.31 -5.23 0.80
C GLU A 64 -8.67 -5.17 -0.59
N GLU A 65 -9.43 -4.74 -1.62
CA GLU A 65 -8.90 -4.53 -2.98
C GLU A 65 -7.78 -3.49 -3.00
N ARG A 66 -7.94 -2.39 -2.26
CA ARG A 66 -6.91 -1.36 -2.12
C ARG A 66 -5.63 -1.94 -1.51
N ILE A 67 -5.73 -2.65 -0.39
CA ILE A 67 -4.57 -3.27 0.28
C ILE A 67 -3.88 -4.29 -0.65
N LYS A 68 -4.64 -5.14 -1.34
CA LYS A 68 -4.12 -6.11 -2.31
C LYS A 68 -3.37 -5.41 -3.45
N THR A 69 -3.93 -4.33 -3.98
CA THR A 69 -3.30 -3.56 -5.07
C THR A 69 -2.02 -2.86 -4.60
N ILE A 70 -2.01 -2.33 -3.37
CA ILE A 70 -0.81 -1.72 -2.77
C ILE A 70 0.30 -2.75 -2.54
N ARG A 71 -0.03 -3.95 -2.02
CA ARG A 71 0.92 -5.07 -1.90
C ARG A 71 1.62 -5.33 -3.23
N CYS A 72 0.81 -5.52 -4.25
CA CYS A 72 1.19 -5.71 -5.63
C CYS A 72 2.14 -4.61 -6.16
N PHE A 73 1.79 -3.34 -5.94
CA PHE A 73 2.62 -2.19 -6.31
C PHE A 73 3.98 -2.16 -5.59
N ILE A 74 3.99 -2.40 -4.27
CA ILE A 74 5.20 -2.42 -3.45
C ILE A 74 6.12 -3.54 -3.89
N GLU A 75 5.59 -4.74 -4.11
CA GLU A 75 6.38 -5.87 -4.58
C GLU A 75 6.97 -5.61 -5.97
N TRP A 76 6.24 -4.98 -6.89
CA TRP A 76 6.80 -4.55 -8.17
C TRP A 76 7.93 -3.52 -7.98
N LYS A 77 7.74 -2.51 -7.11
CA LYS A 77 8.75 -1.48 -6.83
C LYS A 77 10.04 -2.04 -6.22
N LYS A 78 9.94 -3.07 -5.38
CA LYS A 78 11.09 -3.80 -4.82
C LYS A 78 11.82 -4.62 -5.88
N ASN A 79 11.06 -5.26 -6.77
CA ASN A 79 11.57 -6.17 -7.79
C ASN A 79 11.80 -5.47 -9.14
N GLN A 80 12.39 -4.25 -9.19
CA GLN A 80 12.61 -3.45 -10.41
C GLN A 80 13.63 -4.05 -11.42
N GLY A 81 13.40 -5.30 -11.78
CA GLY A 81 13.96 -6.13 -12.85
C GLY A 81 12.92 -7.09 -13.46
N THR A 82 11.69 -7.19 -12.93
CA THR A 82 10.56 -7.93 -13.55
C THR A 82 9.69 -6.99 -14.40
N LYS A 83 9.22 -7.48 -15.56
CA LYS A 83 8.60 -6.62 -16.59
C LYS A 83 7.26 -6.03 -16.11
N ARG A 84 7.01 -4.74 -16.41
CA ARG A 84 5.72 -4.04 -16.15
C ARG A 84 4.49 -4.79 -16.71
N SER A 85 4.67 -5.59 -17.77
CA SER A 85 3.62 -6.36 -18.44
C SER A 85 2.99 -7.47 -17.59
N ASP A 86 3.70 -7.94 -16.56
CA ASP A 86 3.28 -9.09 -15.77
C ASP A 86 2.34 -8.70 -14.63
N HIS A 87 2.03 -7.39 -14.51
CA HIS A 87 1.27 -6.86 -13.39
C HIS A 87 -0.12 -6.34 -13.84
N PRO A 88 -1.21 -7.07 -13.54
CA PRO A 88 -2.54 -6.80 -14.12
C PRO A 88 -3.10 -5.40 -13.80
N TYR A 89 -2.69 -4.78 -12.69
CA TYR A 89 -3.19 -3.47 -12.26
C TYR A 89 -2.32 -2.27 -12.66
N MET A 90 -1.27 -2.46 -13.48
CA MET A 90 -0.31 -1.39 -13.86
C MET A 90 -0.44 -0.93 -15.31
N GLN A 91 -1.42 -1.45 -16.06
CA GLN A 91 -1.71 -1.02 -17.43
C GLN A 91 -2.39 0.37 -17.43
N GLY A 92 -1.62 1.44 -17.24
CA GLY A 92 -2.15 2.80 -17.29
C GLY A 92 -1.42 3.85 -16.46
N TYR A 93 -0.46 3.46 -15.62
CA TYR A 93 0.39 4.42 -14.91
C TYR A 93 1.59 4.82 -15.78
N SER A 94 1.58 6.07 -16.27
CA SER A 94 2.71 6.71 -16.96
C SER A 94 3.85 7.01 -15.99
#